data_AF-A0A3S0RE53-F1
#
_entry.id   AF-A0A3S0RE53-F1
#
_cell.length_a   1.000
_cell.length_b   1.000
_cell.length_c   1.000
_cell.angle_alpha   90.00
_cell.angle_beta   90.00
_cell.angle_gamma   90.00
#
_symmetry.space_group_name_H-M   'P 1'
#
loop_
_entity.id
_entity.type
_entity.pdbx_description
1 polymer ?
#
loop_
_entity_poly.entity_id
_entity_poly.type
_entity_poly.pdbx_seq_one_letter_code
_entity_poly.pdbx_strand_id
1 'polypeptide(L)'
;MAGQIFERSGWVKKNNIKIWKKLHELKLSRVILKDFKTFDEKDILIKNFVYLLRLNNLDEQEYFDSIILIKLVLIYYHIQYIRHTGVKREQEQILKVIKELKSKIFVNYLDDNYEEIIFANNDITNSKIKMYYNFNLLYNFIANVFYQPFVKLPNHELYFNYGYYLVFLINLTVMRKLLKDSSNVEIYKIKLDVTAYCHYLIGKITPLYFNNFVQQINYFLQKY
;
A
#
# COMPACT_ATOMS: atom_id res chain seq x y z
N MET A 1 -19.38 -19.88 0.44
CA MET A 1 -18.38 -19.25 1.33
C MET A 1 -17.43 -18.30 0.59
N ALA A 2 -16.83 -18.67 -0.55
CA ALA A 2 -15.92 -17.76 -1.29
C ALA A 2 -16.53 -16.39 -1.68
N GLY A 3 -17.85 -16.33 -1.96
CA GLY A 3 -18.54 -15.08 -2.30
C GLY A 3 -18.54 -13.99 -1.23
N GLN A 4 -18.52 -14.34 0.07
CA GLN A 4 -18.47 -13.36 1.16
C GLN A 4 -17.05 -12.79 1.36
N ILE A 5 -16.02 -13.61 1.16
CA ILE A 5 -14.61 -13.20 1.30
C ILE A 5 -14.26 -12.17 0.20
N PHE A 6 -14.76 -12.39 -1.02
CA PHE A 6 -14.46 -11.62 -2.22
C PHE A 6 -15.53 -10.61 -2.66
N GLU A 7 -16.46 -10.19 -1.79
CA GLU A 7 -17.51 -9.23 -2.16
C GLU A 7 -16.93 -7.96 -2.81
N ARG A 8 -17.02 -7.87 -4.15
CA ARG A 8 -16.40 -6.82 -4.99
C ARG A 8 -16.82 -5.38 -4.63
N SER A 9 -17.92 -5.22 -3.92
CA SER A 9 -18.55 -3.93 -3.59
C SER A 9 -18.85 -3.74 -2.09
N GLY A 10 -18.47 -4.68 -1.21
CA GLY A 10 -19.04 -4.75 0.14
C GLY A 10 -18.39 -3.80 1.16
N TRP A 11 -17.19 -4.11 1.64
CA TRP A 11 -16.69 -3.50 2.88
C TRP A 11 -16.09 -2.11 2.70
N VAL A 12 -15.16 -1.92 1.75
CA VAL A 12 -14.47 -0.63 1.57
C VAL A 12 -15.46 0.45 1.14
N LYS A 13 -16.40 0.16 0.23
CA LYS A 13 -17.47 1.10 -0.13
C LYS A 13 -18.36 1.47 1.07
N LYS A 14 -18.79 0.49 1.88
CA LYS A 14 -19.63 0.73 3.08
C LYS A 14 -18.89 1.52 4.16
N ASN A 15 -17.58 1.29 4.32
CA ASN A 15 -16.78 1.91 5.36
C ASN A 15 -15.99 3.14 4.90
N ASN A 16 -16.01 3.47 3.60
CA ASN A 16 -15.35 4.68 3.08
C ASN A 16 -15.86 5.92 3.81
N ILE A 17 -17.15 6.03 4.11
CA ILE A 17 -17.69 7.16 4.88
C ILE A 17 -17.03 7.24 6.27
N LYS A 18 -16.83 6.11 6.96
CA LYS A 18 -16.19 6.08 8.28
C LYS A 18 -14.69 6.41 8.19
N ILE A 19 -14.00 5.88 7.19
CA ILE A 19 -12.59 6.19 6.90
C ILE A 19 -12.45 7.69 6.63
N TRP A 20 -13.28 8.23 5.74
CA TRP A 20 -13.33 9.65 5.43
C TRP A 20 -13.65 10.49 6.67
N LYS A 21 -14.62 10.08 7.51
CA LYS A 21 -14.95 10.80 8.74
C LYS A 21 -13.76 10.86 9.69
N LYS A 22 -13.06 9.74 9.92
CA LYS A 22 -11.87 9.69 10.79
C LYS A 22 -10.69 10.47 10.20
N LEU A 23 -10.53 10.50 8.88
CA LEU A 23 -9.56 11.39 8.20
C LEU A 23 -9.99 12.87 8.29
N HIS A 24 -11.29 13.17 8.27
CA HIS A 24 -11.82 14.53 8.43
C HIS A 24 -11.70 15.07 9.85
N GLU A 25 -11.70 14.21 10.87
CA GLU A 25 -11.38 14.58 12.27
C GLU A 25 -9.97 15.18 12.37
N LEU A 26 -9.07 14.84 11.44
CA LEU A 26 -7.74 15.44 11.32
C LEU A 26 -7.76 16.84 10.69
N LYS A 27 -8.93 17.34 10.25
CA LYS A 27 -9.10 18.66 9.62
C LYS A 27 -8.18 18.88 8.39
N LEU A 28 -7.90 17.83 7.63
CA LEU A 28 -7.12 17.92 6.40
C LEU A 28 -7.83 18.82 5.36
N SER A 29 -7.07 19.63 4.62
CA SER A 29 -7.62 20.47 3.56
C SER A 29 -8.25 19.64 2.45
N ARG A 30 -9.24 20.24 1.77
CA ARG A 30 -9.85 19.65 0.55
C ARG A 30 -8.81 19.37 -0.54
N VAL A 31 -7.68 20.09 -0.54
CA VAL A 31 -6.57 19.92 -1.49
C VAL A 31 -5.91 18.55 -1.28
N ILE A 32 -5.50 18.23 -0.05
CA ILE A 32 -4.94 16.90 0.28
C ILE A 32 -5.92 15.78 -0.09
N LEU A 33 -7.20 15.95 0.22
CA LEU A 33 -8.20 14.91 -0.04
C LEU A 33 -8.44 14.67 -1.54
N LYS A 34 -8.40 15.73 -2.36
CA LYS A 34 -8.56 15.64 -3.81
C LYS A 34 -7.36 14.97 -4.46
N ASP A 35 -6.14 15.39 -4.11
CA ASP A 35 -4.91 14.85 -4.68
C ASP A 35 -4.64 13.42 -4.18
N PHE A 36 -5.03 13.09 -2.94
CA PHE A 36 -4.95 11.74 -2.38
C PHE A 36 -5.67 10.69 -3.23
N LYS A 37 -6.79 11.04 -3.88
CA LYS A 37 -7.52 10.11 -4.75
C LYS A 37 -6.64 9.52 -5.86
N THR A 38 -5.60 10.24 -6.27
CA THR A 38 -4.63 9.80 -7.29
C THR A 38 -3.68 8.72 -6.77
N PHE A 39 -3.38 8.74 -5.47
CA PHE A 39 -2.37 7.89 -4.83
C PHE A 39 -2.89 6.54 -4.35
N ASP A 40 -4.20 6.43 -4.12
CA ASP A 40 -4.87 5.16 -3.76
C ASP A 40 -6.12 4.94 -4.62
N GLU A 41 -5.96 5.14 -5.93
CA GLU A 41 -7.04 4.98 -6.89
C GLU A 41 -7.55 3.52 -6.85
N LYS A 42 -8.74 3.32 -6.27
CA LYS A 42 -9.46 2.04 -6.05
C LYS A 42 -9.18 1.32 -4.74
N ASP A 43 -8.50 1.94 -3.77
CA ASP A 43 -8.29 1.39 -2.42
C ASP A 43 -7.61 0.01 -2.42
N ILE A 44 -6.63 -0.20 -3.31
CA ILE A 44 -6.07 -1.53 -3.59
C ILE A 44 -5.38 -2.09 -2.34
N LEU A 45 -4.59 -1.29 -1.64
CA LEU A 45 -3.90 -1.73 -0.41
C LEU A 45 -4.89 -2.19 0.65
N ILE A 46 -5.94 -1.41 0.88
CA ILE A 46 -6.96 -1.72 1.87
C ILE A 46 -7.74 -2.97 1.49
N LYS A 47 -8.11 -3.12 0.21
CA LYS A 47 -8.80 -4.32 -0.28
C LYS A 47 -7.96 -5.58 -0.07
N ASN A 48 -6.68 -5.53 -0.41
CA ASN A 48 -5.76 -6.64 -0.18
C ASN A 48 -5.62 -6.95 1.31
N PHE A 49 -5.41 -5.93 2.14
CA PHE A 49 -5.29 -6.09 3.59
C PHE A 49 -6.55 -6.70 4.21
N VAL A 50 -7.73 -6.12 3.96
CA VAL A 50 -9.04 -6.62 4.44
C VAL A 50 -9.29 -8.05 3.97
N TYR A 51 -8.93 -8.37 2.74
CA TYR A 51 -9.09 -9.72 2.24
C TYR A 51 -8.20 -10.73 2.99
N LEU A 52 -6.94 -10.37 3.23
CA LEU A 52 -6.02 -11.23 3.97
C LEU A 52 -6.50 -11.44 5.42
N LEU A 53 -7.09 -10.42 6.05
CA LEU A 53 -7.75 -10.57 7.35
C LEU A 53 -8.90 -11.59 7.28
N ARG A 54 -9.80 -11.45 6.30
CA ARG A 54 -10.95 -12.35 6.12
C ARG A 54 -10.55 -13.79 5.88
N LEU A 55 -9.50 -14.02 5.08
CA LEU A 55 -8.99 -15.36 4.83
C LEU A 55 -8.54 -16.07 6.11
N ASN A 56 -8.06 -15.29 7.08
CA ASN A 56 -7.63 -15.78 8.37
C ASN A 56 -8.72 -15.65 9.45
N ASN A 57 -9.98 -15.41 9.05
CA ASN A 57 -11.13 -15.21 9.95
C ASN A 57 -10.92 -14.11 11.00
N LEU A 58 -10.17 -13.06 10.66
CA LEU A 58 -9.95 -11.90 11.52
C LEU A 58 -11.02 -10.82 11.25
N ASP A 59 -11.55 -10.21 12.31
CA ASP A 59 -12.54 -9.13 12.21
C ASP A 59 -11.86 -7.81 11.78
N GLU A 60 -12.32 -7.23 10.68
CA GLU A 60 -11.69 -6.02 10.15
C GLU A 60 -11.95 -4.77 11.00
N GLN A 61 -12.96 -4.79 11.89
CA GLN A 61 -13.19 -3.70 12.84
C GLN A 61 -12.06 -3.58 13.86
N GLU A 62 -11.47 -4.70 14.28
CA GLU A 62 -10.34 -4.71 15.22
C GLU A 62 -9.09 -4.06 14.60
N TYR A 63 -8.97 -4.13 13.27
CA TYR A 63 -7.84 -3.58 12.51
C TYR A 63 -8.17 -2.27 11.79
N PHE A 64 -9.24 -1.57 12.20
CA PHE A 64 -9.63 -0.30 11.58
C PHE A 64 -8.53 0.76 11.69
N ASP A 65 -7.82 0.81 12.83
CA ASP A 65 -6.68 1.72 13.01
C ASP A 65 -5.52 1.42 12.05
N SER A 66 -5.25 0.14 11.75
CA SER A 66 -4.29 -0.28 10.72
C SER A 66 -4.68 0.22 9.34
N ILE A 67 -5.97 0.18 9.01
CA ILE A 67 -6.50 0.68 7.73
C ILE A 67 -6.30 2.21 7.61
N ILE A 68 -6.56 2.95 8.69
CA ILE A 68 -6.30 4.39 8.75
C ILE A 68 -4.81 4.68 8.62
N LEU A 69 -3.96 3.89 9.28
CA LEU A 69 -2.51 4.04 9.22
C LEU A 69 -1.98 3.88 7.78
N ILE A 70 -2.46 2.88 7.02
CA ILE A 70 -2.11 2.71 5.59
C ILE A 70 -2.43 3.99 4.81
N LYS A 71 -3.64 4.53 4.96
CA LYS A 71 -4.06 5.77 4.28
C LYS A 71 -3.15 6.94 4.62
N LEU A 72 -2.88 7.16 5.90
CA LEU A 72 -2.09 8.30 6.36
C LEU A 72 -0.63 8.22 5.89
N VAL A 73 -0.03 7.03 5.93
CA VAL A 73 1.34 6.82 5.46
C VAL A 73 1.45 7.09 3.96
N LEU A 74 0.50 6.59 3.16
CA LEU A 74 0.46 6.91 1.73
C LEU A 74 0.34 8.40 1.48
N ILE A 75 -0.55 9.10 2.19
CA ILE A 75 -0.68 10.56 2.08
C ILE A 75 0.66 11.24 2.42
N TYR A 76 1.23 10.89 3.58
CA TYR A 76 2.43 11.54 4.11
C TYR A 76 3.62 11.47 3.14
N TYR A 77 3.89 10.30 2.57
CA TYR A 77 5.04 10.11 1.67
C TYR A 77 4.85 10.78 0.29
N HIS A 78 3.60 10.97 -0.14
CA HIS A 78 3.30 11.61 -1.42
C HIS A 78 2.96 13.09 -1.31
N ILE A 79 2.82 13.61 -0.09
CA ILE A 79 2.41 14.98 0.18
C ILE A 79 3.37 16.00 -0.44
N GLN A 80 4.65 15.65 -0.55
CA GLN A 80 5.69 16.48 -1.16
C GLN A 80 5.42 16.81 -2.63
N TYR A 81 4.60 16.01 -3.33
CA TYR A 81 4.24 16.24 -4.71
C TYR A 81 3.01 17.16 -4.87
N ILE A 82 2.37 17.56 -3.77
CA ILE A 82 1.23 18.49 -3.76
C ILE A 82 1.78 19.92 -3.73
N ARG A 83 1.61 20.66 -4.84
CA ARG A 83 2.08 22.06 -4.98
C ARG A 83 1.13 23.05 -4.30
N HIS A 84 1.06 23.06 -2.97
CA HIS A 84 0.22 24.00 -2.20
C HIS A 84 0.84 24.40 -0.85
N THR A 85 0.83 25.69 -0.51
CA THR A 85 1.58 26.25 0.64
C THR A 85 1.04 25.84 2.02
N GLY A 86 -0.28 25.62 2.14
CA GLY A 86 -0.91 25.17 3.39
C GLY A 86 -0.61 23.72 3.80
N VAL A 87 0.03 22.94 2.91
CA VAL A 87 0.22 21.49 3.07
C VAL A 87 1.24 21.13 4.15
N LYS A 88 2.26 21.99 4.39
CA LYS A 88 3.32 21.70 5.38
C LYS A 88 2.78 21.55 6.81
N ARG A 89 1.83 22.41 7.21
CA ARG A 89 1.22 22.33 8.54
C ARG A 89 0.41 21.04 8.72
N GLU A 90 -0.27 20.61 7.66
CA GLU A 90 -1.05 19.36 7.65
C GLU A 90 -0.12 18.13 7.66
N GLN A 91 1.06 18.22 7.03
CA GLN A 91 2.09 17.18 7.08
C GLN A 91 2.53 16.84 8.52
N GLU A 92 2.80 17.85 9.34
CA GLU A 92 3.21 17.66 10.74
C GLU A 92 2.12 16.98 11.57
N GLN A 93 0.86 17.38 11.37
CA GLN A 93 -0.28 16.79 12.04
C GLN A 93 -0.47 15.32 11.62
N ILE A 94 -0.35 15.02 10.32
CA ILE A 94 -0.39 13.63 9.82
C ILE A 94 0.72 12.80 10.45
N LEU A 95 1.95 13.33 10.49
CA LEU A 95 3.09 12.62 11.09
C LEU A 95 2.87 12.30 12.56
N LYS A 96 2.29 13.23 13.33
CA LYS A 96 1.96 13.00 14.73
C LYS A 96 1.01 11.81 14.90
N VAL A 97 -0.07 11.77 14.11
CA VAL A 97 -1.06 10.69 14.16
C VAL A 97 -0.47 9.37 13.68
N ILE A 98 0.39 9.38 12.66
CA ILE A 98 1.13 8.19 12.22
C ILE A 98 1.96 7.63 13.39
N LYS A 99 2.68 8.48 14.13
CA LYS A 99 3.49 8.04 15.28
C LYS A 99 2.63 7.44 16.39
N GLU A 100 1.51 8.07 16.71
CA GLU A 100 0.55 7.57 17.71
C GLU A 100 0.00 6.19 17.30
N LEU A 101 -0.52 6.07 16.08
CA LEU A 101 -1.05 4.80 15.56
C LEU A 101 0.04 3.73 15.45
N LYS A 102 1.25 4.09 15.00
CA LYS A 102 2.39 3.16 14.95
C LYS A 102 2.66 2.55 16.32
N SER A 103 2.72 3.38 17.38
CA SER A 103 3.01 2.91 18.73
C SER A 103 1.94 1.96 19.27
N LYS A 104 0.69 2.11 18.82
CA LYS A 104 -0.44 1.24 19.18
C LYS A 104 -0.44 -0.07 18.40
N ILE A 105 -0.07 -0.03 17.12
CA ILE A 105 -0.26 -1.15 16.19
C ILE A 105 0.99 -2.03 16.11
N PHE A 106 2.19 -1.45 16.12
CA PHE A 106 3.43 -2.19 15.88
C PHE A 106 3.97 -2.79 17.17
N VAL A 107 3.82 -4.10 17.30
CA VAL A 107 4.38 -4.87 18.42
C VAL A 107 5.72 -5.47 18.03
N ASN A 108 5.81 -5.99 16.80
CA ASN A 108 7.04 -6.52 16.22
C ASN A 108 7.39 -5.74 14.95
N TYR A 109 8.68 -5.60 14.65
CA TYR A 109 9.15 -4.86 13.49
C TYR A 109 10.08 -5.71 12.64
N LEU A 110 9.80 -5.76 11.34
CA LEU A 110 10.69 -6.31 10.31
C LEU A 110 11.26 -5.15 9.50
N ASP A 111 12.52 -5.26 9.10
CA ASP A 111 13.23 -4.24 8.33
C ASP A 111 14.02 -4.91 7.22
N ASP A 112 13.51 -4.79 5.99
CA ASP A 112 14.15 -5.33 4.78
C ASP A 112 14.28 -4.22 3.74
N ASN A 113 15.30 -4.30 2.89
CA ASN A 113 15.48 -3.36 1.77
C ASN A 113 15.35 -4.06 0.41
N TYR A 114 14.15 -4.57 0.10
CA TYR A 114 13.91 -5.15 -1.22
C TYR A 114 14.06 -4.12 -2.35
N GLU A 115 13.87 -2.82 -2.09
CA GLU A 115 14.10 -1.77 -3.08
C GLU A 115 15.53 -1.74 -3.61
N GLU A 116 16.51 -1.78 -2.72
CA GLU A 116 17.91 -1.83 -3.12
C GLU A 116 18.22 -3.09 -3.94
N ILE A 117 17.66 -4.24 -3.55
CA ILE A 117 17.86 -5.51 -4.27
C ILE A 117 17.25 -5.44 -5.69
N ILE A 118 16.03 -4.91 -5.81
CA ILE A 118 15.33 -4.80 -7.10
C ILE A 118 16.05 -3.82 -8.04
N PHE A 119 16.55 -2.71 -7.49
CA PHE A 119 17.26 -1.71 -8.29
C PHE A 119 18.74 -2.01 -8.50
N ALA A 120 19.33 -3.01 -7.85
CA ALA A 120 20.77 -3.30 -7.86
C ALA A 120 21.40 -3.41 -9.26
N ASN A 121 20.65 -3.94 -10.24
CA ASN A 121 21.13 -4.12 -11.61
C ASN A 121 20.81 -2.95 -12.54
N ASN A 122 20.24 -1.86 -12.03
CA ASN A 122 19.89 -0.68 -12.80
C ASN A 122 20.89 0.44 -12.54
N ASP A 123 21.19 1.25 -13.55
CA ASP A 123 22.00 2.44 -13.36
C ASP A 123 21.17 3.55 -12.68
N ILE A 124 21.16 3.55 -11.35
CA ILE A 124 20.43 4.54 -10.53
C ILE A 124 20.97 5.97 -10.74
N THR A 125 22.18 6.12 -11.31
CA THR A 125 22.72 7.46 -11.64
C THR A 125 21.98 8.12 -12.80
N ASN A 126 21.22 7.35 -13.59
CA ASN A 126 20.27 7.87 -14.56
C ASN A 126 19.18 8.70 -13.85
N SER A 127 19.10 9.98 -14.20
CA SER A 127 18.16 10.94 -13.60
C SER A 127 16.69 10.50 -13.68
N LYS A 128 16.32 9.69 -14.69
CA LYS A 128 14.97 9.16 -14.84
C LYS A 128 14.64 8.06 -13.84
N ILE A 129 15.58 7.14 -13.59
CA ILE A 129 15.38 6.02 -12.64
C ILE A 129 15.41 6.52 -11.21
N LYS A 130 16.31 7.47 -10.91
CA LYS A 130 16.48 8.05 -9.57
C LYS A 130 15.17 8.59 -8.98
N MET A 131 14.24 9.06 -9.80
CA MET A 131 12.94 9.57 -9.35
C MET A 131 11.99 8.48 -8.82
N TYR A 132 12.28 7.21 -9.08
CA TYR A 132 11.51 6.04 -8.62
C TYR A 132 12.14 5.32 -7.43
N TYR A 133 13.30 5.78 -6.98
CA TYR A 133 14.12 5.14 -5.95
C TYR A 133 14.07 5.92 -4.63
N ASN A 134 14.45 5.26 -3.52
CA ASN A 134 14.49 5.81 -2.16
C ASN A 134 13.11 5.97 -1.50
N PHE A 135 12.24 4.99 -1.70
CA PHE A 135 10.95 4.86 -1.02
C PHE A 135 10.91 3.68 -0.03
N ASN A 136 12.05 3.03 0.24
CA ASN A 136 12.15 1.90 1.16
C ASN A 136 11.44 2.12 2.52
N LEU A 137 11.51 3.33 3.08
CA LEU A 137 10.83 3.64 4.35
C LEU A 137 9.30 3.59 4.22
N LEU A 138 8.73 4.04 3.10
CA LEU A 138 7.30 3.89 2.80
C LEU A 138 6.92 2.41 2.72
N TYR A 139 7.73 1.63 1.99
CA TYR A 139 7.47 0.21 1.75
C TYR A 139 7.53 -0.59 3.05
N ASN A 140 8.59 -0.46 3.83
CA ASN A 140 8.74 -1.11 5.14
C ASN A 140 7.61 -0.75 6.09
N PHE A 141 7.20 0.52 6.11
CA PHE A 141 6.17 0.95 7.03
C PHE A 141 4.84 0.25 6.74
N ILE A 142 4.38 0.27 5.50
CA ILE A 142 3.12 -0.37 5.15
C ILE A 142 3.23 -1.91 5.21
N ALA A 143 4.38 -2.49 4.83
CA ALA A 143 4.66 -3.91 4.99
C ALA A 143 4.50 -4.36 6.45
N ASN A 144 5.00 -3.56 7.40
CA ASN A 144 4.80 -3.84 8.82
C ASN A 144 3.33 -3.74 9.25
N VAL A 145 2.52 -2.87 8.64
CA VAL A 145 1.06 -2.86 8.88
C VAL A 145 0.42 -4.16 8.42
N PHE A 146 0.81 -4.66 7.24
CA PHE A 146 0.34 -5.94 6.70
C PHE A 146 0.75 -7.11 7.58
N TYR A 147 1.92 -7.04 8.20
CA TYR A 147 2.48 -8.09 9.05
C TYR A 147 1.76 -8.24 10.40
N GLN A 148 1.42 -7.14 11.09
CA GLN A 148 0.96 -7.18 12.49
C GLN A 148 -0.17 -8.18 12.80
N PRO A 149 -1.25 -8.30 11.99
CA PRO A 149 -2.34 -9.22 12.30
C PRO A 149 -1.92 -10.69 12.30
N PHE A 150 -0.84 -11.02 11.60
CA PHE A 150 -0.45 -12.39 11.29
C PHE A 150 0.80 -12.85 12.03
N VAL A 151 1.35 -12.04 12.94
CA VAL A 151 2.59 -12.34 13.70
C VAL A 151 2.61 -13.74 14.31
N LYS A 152 1.45 -14.24 14.76
CA LYS A 152 1.31 -15.56 15.41
C LYS A 152 1.09 -16.71 14.44
N LEU A 153 0.95 -16.44 13.14
CA LEU A 153 0.74 -17.45 12.11
C LEU A 153 2.08 -18.00 11.59
N PRO A 154 2.10 -19.25 11.11
CA PRO A 154 3.23 -19.76 10.36
C PRO A 154 3.42 -18.95 9.08
N ASN A 155 4.68 -18.75 8.69
CA ASN A 155 5.06 -17.97 7.49
C ASN A 155 4.55 -16.52 7.50
N HIS A 156 4.44 -15.89 8.66
CA HIS A 156 3.97 -14.51 8.82
C HIS A 156 4.78 -13.48 8.01
N GLU A 157 6.06 -13.76 7.78
CA GLU A 157 6.95 -12.95 6.93
C GLU A 157 6.42 -12.81 5.49
N LEU A 158 5.66 -13.79 5.00
CA LEU A 158 5.05 -13.68 3.67
C LEU A 158 4.08 -12.50 3.56
N TYR A 159 3.38 -12.15 4.64
CA TYR A 159 2.45 -11.02 4.67
C TYR A 159 3.20 -9.69 4.66
N PHE A 160 4.34 -9.62 5.37
CA PHE A 160 5.25 -8.50 5.30
C PHE A 160 5.77 -8.30 3.87
N ASN A 161 6.35 -9.35 3.29
CA ASN A 161 6.90 -9.34 1.94
C ASN A 161 5.81 -8.91 0.94
N TYR A 162 4.62 -9.49 1.04
CA TYR A 162 3.53 -9.17 0.13
C TYR A 162 3.11 -7.70 0.24
N GLY A 163 2.97 -7.18 1.47
CA GLY A 163 2.68 -5.77 1.70
C GLY A 163 3.75 -4.86 1.11
N TYR A 164 5.03 -5.22 1.23
CA TYR A 164 6.15 -4.48 0.67
C TYR A 164 6.05 -4.37 -0.85
N TYR A 165 6.00 -5.51 -1.55
CA TYR A 165 5.96 -5.53 -3.03
C TYR A 165 4.67 -4.89 -3.57
N LEU A 166 3.54 -5.01 -2.87
CA LEU A 166 2.29 -4.39 -3.30
C LEU A 166 2.36 -2.85 -3.25
N VAL A 167 2.92 -2.28 -2.19
CA VAL A 167 3.11 -0.83 -2.06
C VAL A 167 4.11 -0.33 -3.09
N PHE A 168 5.21 -1.08 -3.29
CA PHE A 168 6.18 -0.79 -4.33
C PHE A 168 5.51 -0.66 -5.70
N LEU A 169 4.69 -1.65 -6.06
CA LEU A 169 3.99 -1.71 -7.34
C LEU A 169 3.05 -0.52 -7.56
N ILE A 170 2.35 -0.11 -6.50
CA ILE A 170 1.49 1.07 -6.50
C ILE A 170 2.34 2.34 -6.65
N ASN A 171 3.45 2.45 -5.91
CA ASN A 171 4.34 3.60 -5.98
C ASN A 171 4.94 3.78 -7.38
N LEU A 172 5.41 2.71 -8.02
CA LEU A 172 5.86 2.76 -9.43
C LEU A 172 4.77 3.31 -10.36
N THR A 173 3.52 2.87 -10.17
CA THR A 173 2.39 3.29 -10.98
C THR A 173 2.05 4.77 -10.77
N VAL A 174 2.07 5.21 -9.51
CA VAL A 174 1.87 6.61 -9.11
C VAL A 174 2.97 7.49 -9.69
N MET A 175 4.23 7.16 -9.46
CA MET A 175 5.37 7.96 -9.89
C MET A 175 5.42 8.06 -11.41
N ARG A 176 5.12 6.97 -12.13
CA ARG A 176 4.96 6.99 -13.60
C ARG A 176 3.90 7.98 -14.06
N LYS A 177 2.74 8.05 -13.40
CA LYS A 177 1.68 9.02 -13.72
C LYS A 177 2.12 10.45 -13.42
N LEU A 178 2.73 10.70 -12.26
CA LEU A 178 3.19 12.03 -11.85
C LEU A 178 4.26 12.58 -12.80
N LEU A 179 5.19 11.73 -13.23
CA LEU A 179 6.28 12.08 -14.13
C LEU A 179 5.89 12.09 -15.61
N LYS A 180 4.69 11.59 -15.95
CA LYS A 180 4.21 11.38 -17.33
C LYS A 180 5.18 10.52 -18.16
N ASP A 181 5.87 9.58 -17.52
CA ASP A 181 6.96 8.80 -18.13
C ASP A 181 6.45 7.45 -18.66
N SER A 182 5.60 7.49 -19.69
CA SER A 182 4.94 6.28 -20.19
C SER A 182 5.85 5.32 -20.97
N SER A 183 7.00 5.80 -21.46
CA SER A 183 7.91 5.10 -22.37
C SER A 183 9.15 4.49 -21.70
N ASN A 184 9.29 4.61 -20.39
CA ASN A 184 10.46 4.09 -19.67
C ASN A 184 10.42 2.56 -19.54
N VAL A 185 11.19 1.90 -20.39
CA VAL A 185 11.26 0.43 -20.50
C VAL A 185 11.88 -0.21 -19.25
N GLU A 186 12.85 0.44 -18.61
CA GLU A 186 13.51 -0.09 -17.40
C GLU A 186 12.54 -0.15 -16.23
N ILE A 187 11.80 0.94 -16.00
CA ILE A 187 10.74 0.98 -14.97
C ILE A 187 9.63 -0.03 -15.29
N TYR A 188 9.32 -0.25 -16.57
CA TYR A 188 8.36 -1.29 -16.96
C TYR A 188 8.85 -2.70 -16.60
N LYS A 189 10.13 -3.02 -16.85
CA LYS A 189 10.72 -4.32 -16.44
C LYS A 189 10.65 -4.52 -14.93
N ILE A 190 11.09 -3.53 -14.15
CA ILE A 190 11.01 -3.56 -12.68
C ILE A 190 9.57 -3.81 -12.22
N LYS A 191 8.59 -3.14 -12.85
CA LYS A 191 7.18 -3.34 -12.53
C LYS A 191 6.72 -4.79 -12.77
N LEU A 192 7.18 -5.42 -13.85
CA LEU A 192 6.87 -6.83 -14.14
C LEU A 192 7.47 -7.75 -13.08
N ASP A 193 8.71 -7.52 -12.67
CA ASP A 193 9.39 -8.32 -11.65
C ASP A 193 8.65 -8.22 -10.30
N VAL A 194 8.35 -6.99 -9.86
CA VAL A 194 7.56 -6.74 -8.64
C VAL A 194 6.17 -7.37 -8.71
N THR A 195 5.54 -7.38 -9.89
CA THR A 195 4.24 -8.04 -10.11
C THR A 195 4.36 -9.56 -9.97
N ALA A 196 5.42 -10.16 -10.51
CA ALA A 196 5.68 -11.59 -10.38
C ALA A 196 5.89 -11.99 -8.91
N TYR A 197 6.66 -11.21 -8.14
CA TYR A 197 6.83 -11.41 -6.70
C TYR A 197 5.50 -11.30 -5.93
N CYS A 198 4.67 -10.30 -6.24
CA CYS A 198 3.32 -10.19 -5.67
C CYS A 198 2.49 -11.47 -5.89
N HIS A 199 2.47 -11.99 -7.12
CA HIS A 199 1.72 -13.20 -7.44
C HIS A 199 2.31 -14.44 -6.75
N TYR A 200 3.63 -14.59 -6.75
CA TYR A 200 4.30 -15.69 -6.07
C TYR A 200 3.93 -15.73 -4.57
N LEU A 201 4.00 -14.57 -3.89
CA LEU A 201 3.69 -14.46 -2.47
C LEU A 201 2.23 -14.79 -2.16
N ILE A 202 1.27 -14.31 -2.97
CA ILE A 202 -0.13 -14.71 -2.82
C ILE A 202 -0.34 -16.20 -3.06
N GLY A 203 0.36 -16.78 -4.05
CA GLY A 203 0.34 -18.22 -4.29
C GLY A 203 0.82 -19.03 -3.09
N LYS A 204 1.75 -18.48 -2.29
CA LYS A 204 2.21 -19.08 -1.04
C LYS A 204 1.27 -18.84 0.14
N ILE A 205 0.73 -17.62 0.28
CA ILE A 205 -0.18 -17.26 1.38
C ILE A 205 -1.52 -17.99 1.25
N THR A 206 -2.08 -18.02 0.04
CA THR A 206 -3.43 -18.54 -0.20
C THR A 206 -3.52 -19.33 -1.52
N PRO A 207 -2.90 -20.52 -1.59
CA PRO A 207 -2.90 -21.33 -2.81
C PRO A 207 -4.33 -21.63 -3.33
N LEU A 208 -5.24 -21.97 -2.41
CA LEU A 208 -6.61 -22.35 -2.73
C LEU A 208 -7.44 -21.21 -3.34
N TYR A 209 -7.15 -19.97 -2.95
CA TYR A 209 -7.89 -18.80 -3.43
C TYR A 209 -7.08 -17.92 -4.39
N PHE A 210 -5.88 -18.35 -4.79
CA PHE A 210 -4.96 -17.62 -5.66
C PHE A 210 -5.65 -17.05 -6.91
N ASN A 211 -6.34 -17.91 -7.67
CA ASN A 211 -7.00 -17.49 -8.92
C ASN A 211 -8.06 -16.41 -8.67
N ASN A 212 -8.87 -16.57 -7.62
CA ASN A 212 -9.88 -15.58 -7.26
C ASN A 212 -9.23 -14.27 -6.78
N PHE A 213 -8.15 -14.35 -6.01
CA PHE A 213 -7.40 -13.17 -5.55
C PHE A 213 -6.81 -12.38 -6.71
N VAL A 214 -6.13 -13.07 -7.62
CA VAL A 214 -5.52 -12.43 -8.79
C VAL A 214 -6.59 -11.83 -9.70
N GLN A 215 -7.65 -12.56 -10.01
CA GLN A 215 -8.71 -12.10 -10.91
C GLN A 215 -9.60 -10.98 -10.34
N GLN A 216 -9.77 -10.90 -9.01
CA GLN A 216 -10.70 -9.95 -8.41
C GLN A 216 -10.03 -8.74 -7.77
N ILE A 217 -8.82 -8.92 -7.24
CA ILE A 217 -8.12 -7.86 -6.49
C ILE A 217 -6.94 -7.32 -7.32
N ASN A 218 -6.25 -8.17 -8.07
CA ASN A 218 -5.10 -7.78 -8.91
C ASN A 218 -5.43 -7.66 -10.42
N TYR A 219 -6.70 -7.65 -10.83
CA TYR A 219 -7.08 -7.44 -12.23
C TYR A 219 -6.48 -6.15 -12.84
N PHE A 220 -6.13 -5.17 -12.02
CA PHE A 220 -5.43 -3.95 -12.46
C PHE A 220 -3.94 -4.13 -12.73
N LEU A 221 -3.31 -5.20 -12.25
CA LEU A 221 -1.95 -5.59 -12.66
C LEU A 221 -1.93 -6.08 -14.12
N GLN A 222 -3.07 -6.54 -14.64
CA GLN A 222 -3.20 -7.00 -16.03
C GLN A 222 -3.58 -5.87 -17.02
N LYS A 223 -4.13 -4.75 -16.54
CA LYS A 223 -4.73 -3.71 -17.39
C LYS A 223 -3.91 -2.42 -17.52
N TYR A 224 -2.65 -2.38 -17.04
CA TYR A 224 -1.79 -1.17 -17.04
C TYR A 224 -0.29 -1.43 -17.16
#